data_AF-A0A4Z0AUV6-F1
#
_entry.id   AF-A0A4Z0AUV6-F1
#
_cell.length_a   1.000
_cell.length_b   1.000
_cell.length_c   1.000
_cell.angle_alpha   90.00
_cell.angle_beta   90.00
_cell.angle_gamma   90.00
#
_symmetry.space_group_name_H-M   'P 1'
#
loop_
_entity.id
_entity.type
_entity.pdbx_description
1 polymer ?
#
loop_
_entity_poly.entity_id
_entity_poly.type
_entity_poly.pdbx_seq_one_letter_code
_entity_poly.pdbx_strand_id
1 'polypeptide(L)'
;MQAQVPSLLELPDFAPTAPVAVLVPQSAALGEPSTTGVRTYNQRTYLNLDSNETILAVYDAATGDYRERLPHALHASGPVLHPVPGSSTWSRLAPGTSLSTASVPLPSVRVTGRLDLRWALADYQVHGPAGHATPSIAGKRCFSTPSGDYCFDQAGLPKSDVEKIDAQGNRKFCGKIEENAVIQIHGEMLRSYLLLDGSVCRSGFDSVRSMRTVCADTSTGLPDIYIETGSRIGAWVPELRIDAITDIIRDARRLLGYTPDGGSMAVGGMSESNRNTYCYLRQYARQLIAFNTPSISSAPALEQGRLIDAHIWQHGYPYDTLRAAVAAKANAQTLHVGLPQFDAFQGMGLVSSTREGGFNINAVAASDQLHYPVRSRTPELDVLLNEWRALDKRDPTRGAKNEQLYRVFLASEGYRIIPGGNYRGGQSGFDLVFEGPTDAVYLLEVKHVSTSRSGRFSNVNMARVNPDFQMEDGWINFTLRTEAGRSEAGRRVQQAMRDNRLFKVIGATTPEGRLLLFLVDMRPVRL
;
A
#
# COMPACT_ATOMS: atom_id res chain seq x y z
N MET A 1 -3.59 -20.37 15.24
CA MET A 1 -2.12 -20.53 15.30
C MET A 1 -1.52 -19.14 15.32
N GLN A 2 -0.82 -18.77 16.40
CA GLN A 2 0.00 -17.55 16.40
C GLN A 2 1.18 -17.81 15.47
N ALA A 3 1.19 -17.15 14.31
CA ALA A 3 2.38 -17.12 13.47
C ALA A 3 3.43 -16.29 14.19
N GLN A 4 4.62 -16.85 14.42
CA GLN A 4 5.80 -16.09 14.83
C GLN A 4 6.08 -15.03 13.75
N VAL A 5 5.90 -13.76 14.11
CA VAL A 5 6.24 -12.62 13.27
C VAL A 5 7.76 -12.43 13.38
N PRO A 6 8.51 -12.31 12.27
CA PRO A 6 9.94 -12.01 12.32
C PRO A 6 10.21 -10.73 13.10
N SER A 7 11.30 -10.73 13.86
CA SER A 7 11.78 -9.55 14.60
C SER A 7 12.20 -8.45 13.63
N LEU A 8 11.95 -7.18 13.99
CA LEU A 8 12.39 -5.98 13.24
C LEU A 8 13.90 -5.98 12.91
N LEU A 9 14.71 -6.75 13.66
CA LEU A 9 16.15 -6.88 13.49
C LEU A 9 16.59 -7.90 12.43
N GLU A 10 15.66 -8.62 11.77
CA GLU A 10 15.97 -9.72 10.84
C GLU A 10 15.73 -9.36 9.35
N LEU A 11 15.45 -8.10 9.02
CA LEU A 11 15.31 -7.68 7.63
C LEU A 11 16.70 -7.64 6.96
N PRO A 12 16.98 -8.46 5.93
CA PRO A 12 18.33 -8.59 5.37
C PRO A 12 18.84 -7.30 4.71
N ASP A 13 20.13 -7.03 4.88
CA ASP A 13 20.87 -5.97 4.21
C ASP A 13 20.92 -6.19 2.69
N PHE A 14 20.63 -5.15 1.90
CA PHE A 14 20.80 -5.19 0.45
C PHE A 14 22.27 -5.04 0.06
N ALA A 15 22.89 -6.15 -0.35
CA ALA A 15 23.53 -6.21 -1.65
C ALA A 15 22.61 -7.07 -2.54
N PRO A 16 22.31 -6.69 -3.79
CA PRO A 16 21.49 -7.51 -4.65
C PRO A 16 22.21 -8.84 -4.88
N THR A 17 21.73 -9.91 -4.25
CA THR A 17 21.90 -11.21 -4.87
C THR A 17 20.86 -11.24 -5.98
N ALA A 18 21.30 -11.39 -7.22
CA ALA A 18 20.41 -11.55 -8.36
C ALA A 18 19.30 -12.55 -8.00
N PRO A 19 18.03 -12.29 -8.34
CA PRO A 19 16.96 -13.23 -8.04
C PRO A 19 17.31 -14.57 -8.67
N VAL A 20 17.53 -15.59 -7.82
CA VAL A 20 17.54 -16.97 -8.28
C VAL A 20 16.12 -17.23 -8.77
N ALA A 21 16.00 -17.40 -10.09
CA ALA A 21 14.76 -17.77 -10.76
C ALA A 21 14.09 -18.94 -10.01
N VAL A 22 12.77 -18.96 -9.99
CA VAL A 22 11.99 -20.14 -9.56
C VAL A 22 12.66 -21.39 -10.14
N LEU A 23 13.20 -22.21 -9.26
CA LEU A 23 14.09 -23.32 -9.58
C LEU A 23 13.49 -24.16 -10.72
N VAL A 24 14.06 -24.01 -11.91
CA VAL A 24 14.23 -25.15 -12.79
C VAL A 24 14.99 -26.18 -11.94
N PRO A 25 14.46 -27.39 -11.72
CA PRO A 25 15.18 -28.42 -10.99
C PRO A 25 16.59 -28.51 -11.58
N GLN A 26 17.63 -28.66 -10.74
CA GLN A 26 19.00 -28.84 -11.24
C GLN A 26 18.98 -29.88 -12.37
N SER A 27 19.74 -29.66 -13.44
CA SER A 27 19.67 -30.45 -14.69
C SER A 27 19.75 -31.98 -14.47
N ALA A 28 20.38 -32.42 -13.38
CA ALA A 28 20.42 -33.81 -12.92
C ALA A 28 19.04 -34.40 -12.53
N ALA A 29 18.13 -33.58 -11.99
CA ALA A 29 16.78 -33.99 -11.58
C ALA A 29 15.78 -34.03 -12.75
N LEU A 30 16.11 -33.43 -13.89
CA LEU A 30 15.25 -33.38 -15.08
C LEU A 30 15.39 -34.60 -16.01
N GLY A 31 16.39 -35.47 -15.77
CA GLY A 31 16.72 -36.60 -16.64
C GLY A 31 17.30 -36.16 -18.00
N GLU A 32 17.76 -37.12 -18.81
CA GLU A 32 18.27 -36.83 -20.16
C GLU A 32 17.17 -36.28 -21.09
N PRO A 33 17.48 -35.32 -21.99
CA PRO A 33 16.52 -34.82 -22.95
C PRO A 33 16.17 -35.88 -24.00
N SER A 34 14.98 -35.78 -24.58
CA SER A 34 14.62 -36.55 -25.78
C SER A 34 15.55 -36.24 -26.96
N THR A 35 15.45 -37.02 -28.02
CA THR A 35 16.13 -36.75 -29.31
C THR A 35 15.74 -35.40 -29.93
N THR A 36 14.66 -34.77 -29.45
CA THR A 36 14.20 -33.44 -29.85
C THR A 36 14.53 -32.35 -28.83
N GLY A 37 15.34 -32.64 -27.81
CA GLY A 37 15.74 -31.66 -26.79
C GLY A 37 14.69 -31.36 -25.73
N VAL A 38 13.63 -32.17 -25.63
CA VAL A 38 12.50 -31.98 -24.72
C VAL A 38 12.68 -32.80 -23.44
N ARG A 39 12.47 -32.18 -22.29
CA ARG A 39 12.44 -32.85 -20.98
C ARG A 39 11.05 -32.72 -20.36
N THR A 40 10.60 -33.76 -19.65
CA THR A 40 9.34 -33.71 -18.92
C THR A 40 9.57 -34.12 -17.47
N TYR A 41 9.22 -33.25 -16.53
CA TYR A 41 9.35 -33.51 -15.09
C TYR A 41 8.14 -32.93 -14.36
N ASN A 42 7.51 -33.71 -13.47
CA ASN A 42 6.27 -33.33 -12.78
C ASN A 42 5.18 -32.77 -13.72
N GLN A 43 4.96 -33.45 -14.85
CA GLN A 43 3.98 -33.07 -15.89
C GLN A 43 4.23 -31.69 -16.53
N ARG A 44 5.45 -31.15 -16.39
CA ARG A 44 5.87 -29.88 -16.99
C ARG A 44 6.95 -30.14 -18.02
N THR A 45 6.94 -29.33 -19.08
CA THR A 45 7.90 -29.46 -20.18
C THR A 45 9.02 -28.44 -20.02
N TYR A 46 10.26 -28.90 -20.15
CA TYR A 46 11.46 -28.07 -20.08
C TYR A 46 12.28 -28.24 -21.34
N LEU A 47 12.85 -27.14 -21.83
CA LEU A 47 13.67 -27.11 -23.04
C LEU A 47 15.03 -26.49 -22.72
N ASN A 48 16.08 -27.08 -23.28
CA ASN A 48 17.41 -26.48 -23.23
C ASN A 48 17.57 -25.52 -24.40
N LEU A 49 17.92 -24.29 -24.11
CA LEU A 49 18.25 -23.30 -25.11
C LEU A 49 19.70 -23.45 -25.57
N ASP A 50 19.97 -23.00 -26.80
CA ASP A 50 21.33 -22.85 -27.33
C ASP A 50 22.19 -21.86 -26.53
N SER A 51 21.57 -21.00 -25.72
CA SER A 51 22.22 -20.15 -24.71
C SER A 51 22.68 -20.88 -23.44
N ASN A 52 22.56 -22.22 -23.37
CA ASN A 52 22.78 -23.04 -22.18
C ASN A 52 21.83 -22.77 -21.00
N GLU A 53 20.70 -22.09 -21.24
CA GLU A 53 19.61 -21.96 -20.28
C GLU A 53 18.68 -23.18 -20.37
N THR A 54 18.18 -23.69 -19.24
CA THR A 54 17.01 -24.59 -19.25
C THR A 54 15.80 -23.77 -18.84
N ILE A 55 14.75 -23.79 -19.65
CA ILE A 55 13.53 -23.01 -19.42
C ILE A 55 12.30 -23.90 -19.32
N LEU A 56 11.26 -23.38 -18.68
CA LEU A 56 9.93 -24.00 -18.70
C LEU A 56 9.19 -23.58 -19.98
N ALA A 57 8.63 -24.55 -20.69
CA ALA A 57 7.90 -24.33 -21.93
C ALA A 57 6.52 -25.00 -21.90
N VAL A 58 5.59 -24.49 -22.71
CA VAL A 58 4.28 -25.09 -22.95
C VAL A 58 4.10 -25.29 -24.44
N TYR A 59 3.59 -26.45 -24.81
CA TYR A 59 3.18 -26.73 -26.19
C TYR A 59 1.78 -26.16 -26.43
N ASP A 60 1.65 -25.29 -27.42
CA ASP A 60 0.37 -24.76 -27.88
C ASP A 60 -0.16 -25.65 -29.01
N ALA A 61 -1.18 -26.45 -28.71
CA ALA A 61 -1.78 -27.36 -29.69
C ALA A 61 -2.53 -26.64 -30.82
N ALA A 62 -2.89 -25.35 -30.64
CA ALA A 62 -3.59 -24.57 -31.67
C ALA A 62 -2.63 -24.03 -32.73
N THR A 63 -1.41 -23.65 -32.34
CA THR A 63 -0.39 -23.16 -33.29
C THR A 63 0.63 -24.23 -33.68
N GLY A 64 0.74 -25.30 -32.89
CA GLY A 64 1.72 -26.36 -33.08
C GLY A 64 3.12 -26.02 -32.55
N ASP A 65 3.28 -24.93 -31.79
CA ASP A 65 4.57 -24.41 -31.35
C ASP A 65 4.80 -24.56 -29.85
N TYR A 66 6.08 -24.58 -29.44
CA TYR A 66 6.46 -24.39 -28.04
C TYR A 66 6.61 -22.91 -27.72
N ARG A 67 6.13 -22.50 -26.55
CA ARG A 67 6.30 -21.14 -26.02
C ARG A 67 6.90 -21.18 -24.63
N GLU A 68 7.79 -20.23 -24.35
CA GLU A 68 8.38 -20.05 -23.02
C GLU A 68 7.29 -19.63 -22.01
N ARG A 69 7.26 -20.28 -20.84
CA ARG A 69 6.38 -19.91 -19.73
C ARG A 69 7.22 -19.37 -18.60
N LEU A 70 7.09 -18.07 -18.36
CA LEU A 70 7.77 -17.40 -17.25
C LEU A 70 7.30 -17.99 -15.91
N PRO A 71 8.16 -18.00 -14.87
CA PRO A 71 7.82 -18.74 -13.66
C PRO A 71 6.64 -18.23 -12.85
N HIS A 72 6.25 -16.97 -13.04
CA HIS A 72 5.08 -16.35 -12.41
C HIS A 72 3.83 -16.39 -13.32
N ALA A 73 3.97 -16.85 -14.56
CA ALA A 73 2.88 -16.85 -15.53
C ALA A 73 2.11 -18.17 -15.50
N LEU A 74 0.79 -18.10 -15.35
CA LEU A 74 -0.11 -19.26 -15.45
C LEU A 74 -0.19 -19.81 -16.88
N HIS A 75 -0.03 -18.93 -17.88
CA HIS A 75 -0.05 -19.24 -19.31
C HIS A 75 1.30 -18.90 -19.95
N ALA A 76 1.64 -19.57 -21.07
CA ALA A 76 2.86 -19.25 -21.80
C ALA A 76 2.70 -17.93 -22.57
N SER A 77 3.42 -16.91 -22.12
CA SER A 77 3.42 -15.56 -22.71
C SER A 77 4.79 -15.16 -23.28
N GLY A 78 5.79 -16.04 -23.17
CA GLY A 78 7.14 -15.81 -23.68
C GLY A 78 7.27 -16.06 -25.18
N PRO A 79 8.50 -15.90 -25.71
CA PRO A 79 8.80 -16.10 -27.13
C PRO A 79 8.42 -17.51 -27.62
N VAL A 80 8.15 -17.60 -28.93
CA VAL A 80 8.03 -18.89 -29.61
C VAL A 80 9.42 -19.53 -29.68
N LEU A 81 9.48 -20.82 -29.41
CA LEU A 81 10.69 -21.62 -29.37
C LEU A 81 10.71 -22.56 -30.56
N HIS A 82 11.84 -22.62 -31.25
CA HIS A 82 12.04 -23.55 -32.37
C HIS A 82 13.27 -24.44 -32.14
N PRO A 83 13.22 -25.71 -32.58
CA PRO A 83 14.35 -26.61 -32.44
C PRO A 83 15.50 -26.15 -33.35
N VAL A 84 16.72 -26.20 -32.83
CA VAL A 84 17.92 -25.92 -33.62
C VAL A 84 18.26 -27.18 -34.45
N PRO A 85 18.30 -27.10 -35.79
CA PRO A 85 18.54 -28.26 -36.64
C PRO A 85 19.85 -28.99 -36.29
N GLY A 86 19.79 -30.31 -36.12
CA GLY A 86 20.95 -31.15 -35.80
C GLY A 86 21.42 -31.09 -34.33
N SER A 87 20.68 -30.40 -33.46
CA SER A 87 20.97 -30.28 -32.03
C SER A 87 19.78 -30.74 -31.17
N SER A 88 20.04 -31.01 -29.88
CA SER A 88 19.01 -31.20 -28.85
C SER A 88 18.66 -29.89 -28.11
N THR A 89 18.87 -28.74 -28.75
CA THR A 89 18.65 -27.41 -28.18
C THR A 89 17.61 -26.61 -28.98
N TRP A 90 17.05 -25.59 -28.34
CA TRP A 90 16.00 -24.74 -28.87
C TRP A 90 16.47 -23.28 -28.90
N SER A 91 15.87 -22.43 -29.73
CA SER A 91 16.18 -21.00 -29.75
C SER A 91 14.90 -20.16 -29.81
N ARG A 92 14.99 -18.91 -29.32
CA ARG A 92 13.88 -17.96 -29.24
C ARG A 92 13.70 -17.27 -30.59
N LEU A 93 12.51 -17.32 -31.17
CA LEU A 93 12.18 -16.56 -32.37
C LEU A 93 11.90 -15.10 -31.99
N ALA A 94 12.70 -14.16 -32.48
CA ALA A 94 12.45 -12.73 -32.29
C ALA A 94 11.15 -12.31 -33.04
N PRO A 95 10.31 -11.42 -32.47
CA PRO A 95 9.20 -10.84 -33.22
C PRO A 95 9.73 -10.12 -34.47
N GLY A 96 9.14 -10.44 -35.62
CA GLY A 96 9.65 -10.07 -36.95
C GLY A 96 9.97 -8.58 -37.14
N THR A 97 11.09 -8.36 -37.82
CA THR A 97 11.65 -7.11 -38.32
C THR A 97 10.72 -6.35 -39.27
N SER A 98 10.47 -5.07 -38.98
CA SER A 98 10.26 -4.03 -40.00
C SER A 98 10.71 -2.65 -39.49
N LEU A 99 11.67 -2.09 -40.23
CA LEU A 99 12.15 -0.70 -40.31
C LEU A 99 12.85 -0.08 -39.09
N SER A 100 14.19 -0.05 -39.19
CA SER A 100 15.12 0.99 -38.75
C SER A 100 14.53 2.08 -37.84
N THR A 101 14.61 1.86 -36.54
CA THR A 101 14.71 2.95 -35.57
C THR A 101 16.01 2.77 -34.80
N ALA A 102 16.76 3.87 -34.70
CA ALA A 102 18.04 3.95 -34.03
C ALA A 102 17.99 3.21 -32.70
N SER A 103 19.00 2.40 -32.42
CA SER A 103 19.30 1.91 -31.08
C SER A 103 19.47 3.13 -30.17
N VAL A 104 18.40 3.53 -29.48
CA VAL A 104 18.52 4.38 -28.32
C VAL A 104 19.27 3.51 -27.31
N PRO A 105 20.46 3.93 -26.85
CA PRO A 105 21.17 3.20 -25.81
C PRO A 105 20.23 3.03 -24.63
N LEU A 106 20.15 1.81 -24.09
CA LEU A 106 19.69 1.60 -22.72
C LEU A 106 20.35 2.68 -21.86
N PRO A 107 19.60 3.57 -21.18
CA PRO A 107 20.17 4.20 -20.02
C PRO A 107 20.42 3.03 -19.08
N SER A 108 21.68 2.61 -18.99
CA SER A 108 22.18 1.95 -17.79
C SER A 108 21.68 2.84 -16.66
N VAL A 109 20.64 2.41 -15.95
CA VAL A 109 20.25 3.03 -14.70
C VAL A 109 21.47 2.79 -13.83
N ARG A 110 22.38 3.77 -13.81
CA ARG A 110 23.37 3.84 -12.74
C ARG A 110 22.50 3.86 -11.50
N VAL A 111 22.60 2.82 -10.68
CA VAL A 111 22.12 2.84 -9.31
C VAL A 111 22.87 3.98 -8.64
N THR A 112 22.32 5.18 -8.73
CA THR A 112 22.74 6.29 -7.88
C THR A 112 22.31 5.86 -6.51
N GLY A 113 23.26 5.67 -5.59
CA GLY A 113 22.98 5.18 -4.24
C GLY A 113 21.81 5.93 -3.57
N ARG A 114 21.25 5.32 -2.51
CA ARG A 114 20.12 5.84 -1.72
C ARG A 114 20.06 7.37 -1.71
N LEU A 115 18.99 7.95 -2.29
CA LEU A 115 18.77 9.40 -2.28
C LEU A 115 18.32 9.91 -0.90
N ASP A 116 17.61 9.08 -0.14
CA ASP A 116 17.25 9.40 1.23
C ASP A 116 18.47 9.38 2.13
N LEU A 117 18.52 10.30 3.09
CA LEU A 117 19.49 10.20 4.18
C LEU A 117 19.20 8.94 5.00
N ARG A 118 20.25 8.33 5.56
CA ARG A 118 20.09 7.30 6.59
C ARG A 118 19.65 8.01 7.88
N TRP A 119 18.41 7.77 8.28
CA TRP A 119 17.86 8.34 9.50
C TRP A 119 18.12 7.40 10.67
N ALA A 120 19.09 7.72 11.51
CA ALA A 120 19.23 7.05 12.81
C ALA A 120 18.32 7.78 13.81
N LEU A 121 17.12 7.25 14.06
CA LEU A 121 16.14 7.91 14.95
C LEU A 121 16.66 8.16 16.37
N ALA A 122 17.67 7.42 16.82
CA ALA A 122 18.38 7.68 18.06
C ALA A 122 19.01 9.08 18.09
N ASP A 123 19.51 9.58 16.96
CA ASP A 123 20.12 10.91 16.85
C ASP A 123 19.09 12.05 16.89
N TYR A 124 17.80 11.71 16.73
CA TYR A 124 16.66 12.63 16.81
C TYR A 124 15.88 12.49 18.11
N GLN A 125 16.29 11.57 18.99
CA GLN A 125 15.64 11.35 20.26
C GLN A 125 15.82 12.56 21.17
N VAL A 126 14.76 12.93 21.89
CA VAL A 126 14.87 13.97 22.90
C VAL A 126 15.64 13.44 24.10
N HIS A 127 16.62 14.23 24.55
CA HIS A 127 17.41 13.94 25.73
C HIS A 127 17.21 15.01 26.80
N GLY A 128 17.33 14.58 28.06
CA GLY A 128 17.45 15.50 29.18
C GLY A 128 18.79 16.21 29.18
N PRO A 129 19.05 17.06 30.19
CA PRO A 129 20.35 17.67 30.40
C PRO A 129 21.49 16.63 30.40
N ALA A 130 22.70 17.03 29.99
CA ALA A 130 23.85 16.13 29.97
C ALA A 130 24.08 15.46 31.33
N GLY A 131 24.23 14.13 31.34
CA GLY A 131 24.38 13.33 32.55
C GLY A 131 23.07 12.98 33.27
N HIS A 132 21.91 13.46 32.79
CA HIS A 132 20.60 13.10 33.33
C HIS A 132 20.12 11.76 32.76
N ALA A 133 19.79 10.81 33.64
CA ALA A 133 19.21 9.54 33.26
C ALA A 133 17.69 9.63 33.26
N THR A 134 17.05 9.26 32.14
CA THR A 134 15.60 9.18 32.08
C THR A 134 15.05 8.18 33.09
N PRO A 135 14.06 8.55 33.92
CA PRO A 135 13.47 7.64 34.90
C PRO A 135 12.90 6.38 34.25
N SER A 136 13.09 5.22 34.89
CA SER A 136 12.45 3.97 34.48
C SER A 136 11.29 3.66 35.42
N ILE A 137 10.08 3.54 34.88
CA ILE A 137 8.86 3.23 35.64
C ILE A 137 8.17 2.05 34.96
N ALA A 138 7.90 0.98 35.72
CA ALA A 138 7.25 -0.21 35.21
C ALA A 138 5.89 0.11 34.56
N GLY A 139 5.67 -0.40 33.34
CA GLY A 139 4.42 -0.19 32.58
C GLY A 139 4.27 1.21 31.96
N LYS A 140 5.24 2.10 32.14
CA LYS A 140 5.25 3.45 31.56
C LYS A 140 6.39 3.58 30.56
N ARG A 141 6.18 4.41 29.54
CA ARG A 141 7.25 4.94 28.70
C ARG A 141 7.62 6.32 29.23
N CYS A 142 8.89 6.51 29.55
CA CYS A 142 9.41 7.77 30.06
C CYS A 142 10.34 8.42 29.03
N PHE A 143 10.40 9.75 29.05
CA PHE A 143 11.35 10.54 28.28
C PHE A 143 11.73 11.80 29.06
N SER A 144 12.92 12.31 28.81
CA SER A 144 13.44 13.51 29.47
C SER A 144 13.64 14.61 28.45
N THR A 145 13.32 15.83 28.86
CA THR A 145 13.62 17.05 28.10
C THR A 145 14.40 18.02 28.99
N PRO A 146 14.93 19.12 28.45
CA PRO A 146 15.54 20.16 29.29
C PRO A 146 14.60 20.77 30.35
N SER A 147 13.28 20.58 30.21
CA SER A 147 12.26 21.16 31.08
C SER A 147 11.66 20.16 32.10
N GLY A 148 12.06 18.89 32.03
CA GLY A 148 11.72 17.88 33.04
C GLY A 148 11.58 16.47 32.48
N ASP A 149 11.15 15.58 33.38
CA ASP A 149 10.87 14.19 33.06
C ASP A 149 9.38 13.96 32.88
N TYR A 150 9.04 13.16 31.87
CA TYR A 150 7.67 12.90 31.47
C TYR A 150 7.46 11.41 31.27
N CYS A 151 6.24 10.94 31.52
CA CYS A 151 5.86 9.58 31.19
C CYS A 151 4.41 9.47 30.73
N PHE A 152 4.12 8.36 30.05
CA PHE A 152 2.79 7.94 29.64
C PHE A 152 2.73 6.41 29.63
N ASP A 153 1.53 5.84 29.49
CA ASP A 153 1.38 4.38 29.49
C ASP A 153 2.13 3.73 28.32
N GLN A 154 2.85 2.65 28.59
CA GLN A 154 3.64 1.95 27.55
C GLN A 154 2.74 1.31 26.48
N ALA A 155 1.52 0.93 26.85
CA ALA A 155 0.46 0.51 25.92
C ALA A 155 -0.05 1.68 25.05
N GLY A 156 0.32 2.92 25.40
CA GLY A 156 0.16 4.20 24.72
C GLY A 156 -0.69 4.18 23.45
N LEU A 157 -1.99 4.14 23.64
CA LEU A 157 -2.94 4.38 22.57
C LEU A 157 -3.03 5.88 22.33
N PRO A 158 -3.46 6.32 21.13
CA PRO A 158 -3.92 7.69 20.95
C PRO A 158 -4.93 8.04 22.05
N LYS A 159 -4.83 9.25 22.63
CA LYS A 159 -5.62 9.78 23.77
C LYS A 159 -5.12 9.41 25.18
N SER A 160 -3.95 8.80 25.32
CA SER A 160 -3.30 8.62 26.63
C SER A 160 -2.92 9.95 27.28
N ASP A 161 -3.03 10.00 28.61
CA ASP A 161 -2.55 11.14 29.40
C ASP A 161 -1.02 11.14 29.51
N VAL A 162 -0.44 12.34 29.51
CA VAL A 162 1.00 12.57 29.72
C VAL A 162 1.17 13.17 31.11
N GLU A 163 2.08 12.61 31.88
CA GLU A 163 2.34 12.97 33.27
C GLU A 163 3.77 13.49 33.41
N LYS A 164 3.94 14.61 34.14
CA LYS A 164 5.24 15.13 34.55
C LYS A 164 5.66 14.47 35.85
N ILE A 165 6.92 14.05 35.93
CA ILE A 165 7.53 13.45 37.11
C ILE A 165 8.24 14.57 37.88
N ASP A 166 7.93 14.73 39.17
CA ASP A 166 8.61 15.69 40.05
C ASP A 166 9.87 15.08 40.69
N ALA A 167 10.62 15.90 41.44
CA ALA A 167 11.87 15.48 42.08
C ALA A 167 11.68 14.39 43.15
N GLN A 168 10.46 14.21 43.65
CA GLN A 168 10.10 13.17 44.62
C GLN A 168 9.55 11.90 43.94
N GLY A 169 9.45 11.90 42.60
CA GLY A 169 8.91 10.80 41.81
C GLY A 169 7.37 10.79 41.73
N ASN A 170 6.69 11.83 42.24
CA ASN A 170 5.24 11.93 42.05
C ASN A 170 4.92 12.31 40.61
N ARG A 171 3.77 11.85 40.13
CA ARG A 171 3.29 12.09 38.76
C ARG A 171 2.12 13.05 38.79
N LYS A 172 2.16 14.05 37.91
CA LYS A 172 1.07 15.01 37.73
C LYS A 172 0.72 15.13 36.26
N PHE A 173 -0.57 15.01 35.95
CA PHE A 173 -1.09 15.26 34.60
C PHE A 173 -0.59 16.61 34.06
N CYS A 174 -0.05 16.60 32.84
CA CYS A 174 0.50 17.79 32.19
C CYS A 174 0.27 17.82 30.68
N GLY A 175 -0.47 16.89 30.10
CA GLY A 175 -0.62 16.82 28.65
C GLY A 175 -1.33 15.57 28.16
N LYS A 176 -1.42 15.41 26.85
CA LYS A 176 -2.08 14.26 26.20
C LYS A 176 -1.37 13.84 24.92
N ILE A 177 -1.54 12.58 24.56
CA ILE A 177 -1.22 12.06 23.23
C ILE A 177 -2.46 12.25 22.36
N GLU A 178 -2.35 13.03 21.30
CA GLU A 178 -3.44 13.28 20.35
C GLU A 178 -3.77 12.04 19.51
N GLU A 179 -4.89 12.09 18.79
CA GLU A 179 -5.34 10.96 17.94
C GLU A 179 -4.30 10.59 16.87
N ASN A 180 -3.55 11.57 16.38
CA ASN A 180 -2.45 11.40 15.42
C ASN A 180 -1.09 11.08 16.08
N ALA A 181 -1.11 10.57 17.32
CA ALA A 181 0.07 10.22 18.11
C ALA A 181 1.06 11.38 18.39
N VAL A 182 0.63 12.64 18.22
CA VAL A 182 1.40 13.80 18.64
C VAL A 182 1.24 13.98 20.15
N ILE A 183 2.36 14.02 20.87
CA ILE A 183 2.41 14.25 22.31
C ILE A 183 2.40 15.77 22.54
N GLN A 184 1.37 16.25 23.22
CA GLN A 184 1.19 17.65 23.62
C GLN A 184 1.42 17.80 25.12
N ILE A 185 2.29 18.72 25.51
CA ILE A 185 2.54 19.08 26.92
C ILE A 185 2.00 20.49 27.15
N HIS A 186 1.04 20.63 28.06
CA HIS A 186 0.42 21.90 28.42
C HIS A 186 1.33 22.74 29.32
N GLY A 187 1.38 24.06 29.09
CA GLY A 187 2.12 25.00 29.93
C GLY A 187 3.58 25.24 29.53
N GLU A 188 4.10 24.49 28.55
CA GLU A 188 5.33 24.87 27.84
C GLU A 188 4.98 25.63 26.56
N MET A 189 5.79 26.61 26.18
CA MET A 189 5.65 27.25 24.88
C MET A 189 5.88 26.22 23.76
N LEU A 190 4.77 25.72 23.19
CA LEU A 190 4.64 25.17 21.84
C LEU A 190 5.63 24.06 21.44
N ARG A 191 6.02 23.16 22.36
CA ARG A 191 6.79 21.97 21.98
C ARG A 191 5.90 20.74 21.92
N SER A 192 5.67 20.27 20.70
CA SER A 192 5.06 18.97 20.43
C SER A 192 6.14 17.89 20.27
N TYR A 193 5.83 16.67 20.65
CA TYR A 193 6.72 15.52 20.47
C TYR A 193 6.01 14.40 19.69
N LEU A 194 6.77 13.47 19.16
CA LEU A 194 6.27 12.30 18.44
C LEU A 194 6.92 11.04 18.99
N LEU A 195 6.16 9.95 19.03
CA LEU A 195 6.72 8.63 19.27
C LEU A 195 6.98 7.95 17.91
N LEU A 196 8.25 7.75 17.56
CA LEU A 196 8.70 7.11 16.32
C LEU A 196 9.58 5.91 16.66
N ASP A 197 9.13 4.71 16.31
CA ASP A 197 9.85 3.45 16.55
C ASP A 197 10.42 3.31 17.99
N GLY A 198 9.65 3.75 18.98
CA GLY A 198 10.03 3.73 20.39
C GLY A 198 10.84 4.95 20.87
N SER A 199 11.39 5.76 19.98
CA SER A 199 12.05 7.02 20.30
C SER A 199 11.04 8.16 20.41
N VAL A 200 11.12 8.95 21.47
CA VAL A 200 10.38 10.22 21.56
C VAL A 200 11.23 11.30 20.92
N CYS A 201 10.75 11.91 19.85
CA CYS A 201 11.48 12.93 19.10
C CYS A 201 10.78 14.29 19.20
N ARG A 202 11.54 15.38 19.14
CA ARG A 202 10.96 16.73 19.07
C ARG A 202 10.26 16.91 17.73
N SER A 203 9.06 17.45 17.73
CA SER A 203 8.30 17.75 16.51
C SER A 203 8.10 19.24 16.32
N GLY A 204 8.41 19.71 15.11
CA GLY A 204 8.14 21.05 14.63
C GLY A 204 7.02 21.09 13.59
N PHE A 205 6.65 22.30 13.18
CA PHE A 205 5.74 22.52 12.05
C PHE A 205 6.29 23.66 11.19
N ASP A 206 6.54 23.35 9.92
CA ASP A 206 6.91 24.30 8.89
C ASP A 206 5.63 24.91 8.32
N SER A 207 5.35 26.17 8.64
CA SER A 207 4.16 26.88 8.17
C SER A 207 4.20 27.22 6.68
N VAL A 208 5.38 27.29 6.07
CA VAL A 208 5.53 27.58 4.63
C VAL A 208 5.15 26.36 3.81
N ARG A 209 5.57 25.18 4.24
CA ARG A 209 5.23 23.89 3.60
C ARG A 209 3.93 23.30 4.13
N SER A 210 3.40 23.84 5.23
CA SER A 210 2.32 23.26 6.02
C SER A 210 2.58 21.79 6.38
N MET A 211 3.84 21.47 6.71
CA MET A 211 4.32 20.12 7.01
C MET A 211 4.92 20.00 8.40
N ARG A 212 4.77 18.82 8.99
CA ARG A 212 5.39 18.49 10.26
C ARG A 212 6.84 18.07 10.05
N THR A 213 7.70 18.41 10.99
CA THR A 213 9.09 17.94 11.01
C THR A 213 9.40 17.16 12.27
N VAL A 214 10.35 16.24 12.15
CA VAL A 214 11.15 15.73 13.27
C VAL A 214 12.40 16.60 13.33
N CYS A 215 12.56 17.31 14.45
CA CYS A 215 13.66 18.24 14.59
C CYS A 215 14.92 17.52 15.05
N ALA A 216 16.04 17.79 14.39
CA ALA A 216 17.34 17.43 14.94
C ALA A 216 17.66 18.28 16.18
N ASP A 217 18.51 17.77 17.07
CA ASP A 217 19.15 18.64 18.04
C ASP A 217 20.11 19.58 17.31
N THR A 218 20.02 20.88 17.59
CA THR A 218 20.86 21.93 16.99
C THR A 218 22.36 21.64 17.10
N SER A 219 22.79 20.88 18.12
CA SER A 219 24.19 20.50 18.33
C SER A 219 24.68 19.39 17.40
N THR A 220 23.78 18.60 16.81
CA THR A 220 24.13 17.46 15.94
C THR A 220 24.49 17.88 14.51
N GLY A 221 24.06 19.08 14.08
CA GLY A 221 24.21 19.53 12.70
C GLY A 221 23.39 18.74 11.67
N LEU A 222 22.52 17.83 12.12
CA LEU A 222 21.63 17.05 11.26
C LEU A 222 20.47 17.91 10.75
N PRO A 223 19.94 17.62 9.55
CA PRO A 223 18.76 18.31 9.04
C PRO A 223 17.48 17.80 9.71
N ASP A 224 16.47 18.66 9.78
CA ASP A 224 15.11 18.28 10.12
C ASP A 224 14.53 17.31 9.07
N ILE A 225 13.72 16.35 9.54
CA ILE A 225 13.05 15.37 8.67
C ILE A 225 11.62 15.83 8.46
N TYR A 226 11.25 16.16 7.23
CA TYR A 226 9.84 16.35 6.87
C TYR A 226 9.12 15.01 6.89
N ILE A 227 7.98 14.95 7.57
CA ILE A 227 7.21 13.72 7.75
C ILE A 227 5.76 13.89 7.33
N GLU A 228 5.16 12.76 6.97
CA GLU A 228 3.78 12.63 6.56
C GLU A 228 3.13 11.40 7.18
N THR A 229 1.80 11.30 7.09
CA THR A 229 1.07 10.14 7.59
C THR A 229 1.53 8.88 6.86
N GLY A 230 1.88 7.84 7.61
CA GLY A 230 2.22 6.51 7.11
C GLY A 230 0.98 5.63 6.93
N SER A 231 1.13 4.35 7.24
CA SER A 231 0.13 3.30 7.03
C SER A 231 -1.13 3.38 7.89
N ARG A 232 -1.21 4.28 8.87
CA ARG A 232 -2.39 4.47 9.72
C ARG A 232 -2.35 5.86 10.39
N ILE A 233 -3.47 6.28 10.97
CA ILE A 233 -3.48 7.47 11.83
C ILE A 233 -2.46 7.30 12.95
N GLY A 234 -1.59 8.30 13.11
CA GLY A 234 -0.52 8.29 14.10
C GLY A 234 0.73 7.49 13.74
N ALA A 235 0.76 6.83 12.57
CA ALA A 235 2.03 6.40 11.97
C ALA A 235 2.59 7.52 11.10
N TRP A 236 3.91 7.64 11.08
CA TRP A 236 4.62 8.68 10.36
C TRP A 236 5.79 8.09 9.57
N VAL A 237 6.03 8.61 8.38
CA VAL A 237 7.17 8.27 7.53
C VAL A 237 7.80 9.56 6.99
N PRO A 238 9.09 9.54 6.61
CA PRO A 238 9.70 10.63 5.86
C PRO A 238 8.94 10.95 4.57
N GLU A 239 8.93 12.22 4.20
CA GLU A 239 8.48 12.68 2.89
C GLU A 239 9.39 12.14 1.78
N LEU A 240 8.84 11.91 0.58
CA LEU A 240 9.65 11.71 -0.62
C LEU A 240 10.60 12.91 -0.84
N ARG A 241 11.80 12.65 -1.36
CA ARG A 241 12.80 13.66 -1.72
C ARG A 241 12.41 14.44 -2.98
N ILE A 242 11.34 15.22 -2.88
CA ILE A 242 10.71 15.98 -3.98
C ILE A 242 11.70 16.90 -4.72
N ASP A 243 12.74 17.38 -4.04
CA ASP A 243 13.83 18.18 -4.59
C ASP A 243 14.73 17.38 -5.56
N ALA A 244 14.87 16.07 -5.29
CA ALA A 244 15.76 15.17 -6.03
C ALA A 244 15.05 14.32 -7.10
N ILE A 245 13.72 14.39 -7.20
CA ILE A 245 12.92 13.54 -8.11
C ILE A 245 12.08 14.34 -9.11
N THR A 246 12.54 15.53 -9.50
CA THR A 246 11.82 16.43 -10.41
C THR A 246 11.50 15.79 -11.77
N ASP A 247 12.34 14.87 -12.24
CA ASP A 247 12.12 14.04 -13.41
C ASP A 247 10.94 13.08 -13.23
N ILE A 248 10.90 12.33 -12.13
CA ILE A 248 9.81 11.40 -11.81
C ILE A 248 8.48 12.16 -11.66
N ILE A 249 8.52 13.33 -11.01
CA ILE A 249 7.37 14.23 -10.86
C ILE A 249 6.82 14.68 -12.22
N ARG A 250 7.71 15.09 -13.13
CA ARG A 250 7.33 15.51 -14.48
C ARG A 250 6.62 14.37 -15.23
N ASP A 251 7.14 13.15 -15.13
CA ASP A 251 6.58 11.97 -15.79
C ASP A 251 5.23 11.55 -15.19
N ALA A 252 5.12 11.57 -13.87
CA ALA A 252 3.85 11.31 -13.19
C ALA A 252 2.77 12.35 -13.56
N ARG A 253 3.12 13.64 -13.66
CA ARG A 253 2.18 14.66 -14.14
C ARG A 253 1.68 14.37 -15.53
N ARG A 254 2.57 14.01 -16.47
CA ARG A 254 2.20 13.62 -17.84
C ARG A 254 1.23 12.43 -17.84
N LEU A 255 1.55 11.39 -17.06
CA LEU A 255 0.71 10.20 -16.93
C LEU A 255 -0.69 10.53 -16.40
N LEU A 256 -0.78 11.48 -15.48
CA LEU A 256 -2.05 11.92 -14.88
C LEU A 256 -2.79 12.99 -15.70
N GLY A 257 -2.27 13.37 -16.87
CA GLY A 257 -2.88 14.38 -17.74
C GLY A 257 -2.70 15.82 -17.25
N TYR A 258 -1.72 16.09 -16.39
CA TYR A 258 -1.39 17.42 -15.88
C TYR A 258 -0.21 18.07 -16.63
N THR A 259 -0.12 19.39 -16.57
CA THR A 259 1.01 20.15 -17.10
C THR A 259 2.33 19.70 -16.44
N PRO A 260 3.37 19.32 -17.19
CA PRO A 260 4.61 18.77 -16.63
C PRO A 260 5.33 19.73 -15.66
N ASP A 261 5.35 21.02 -16.00
CA ASP A 261 6.01 22.07 -15.21
C ASP A 261 5.01 22.82 -14.28
N GLY A 262 4.17 22.06 -13.58
CA GLY A 262 3.13 22.58 -12.67
C GLY A 262 3.63 23.22 -11.36
N GLY A 263 4.82 23.81 -11.34
CA GLY A 263 5.42 24.45 -10.17
C GLY A 263 6.04 23.48 -9.14
N SER A 264 6.60 24.04 -8.07
CA SER A 264 7.25 23.28 -7.00
C SER A 264 6.21 22.60 -6.09
N MET A 265 6.46 21.35 -5.71
CA MET A 265 5.70 20.65 -4.66
C MET A 265 6.15 21.04 -3.25
N ALA A 266 7.28 21.75 -3.13
CA ALA A 266 7.95 22.02 -1.87
C ALA A 266 7.49 23.32 -1.17
N VAL A 267 6.56 24.08 -1.76
CA VAL A 267 6.22 25.44 -1.31
C VAL A 267 4.70 25.63 -1.24
N GLY A 268 4.20 26.15 -0.12
CA GLY A 268 2.79 26.48 0.07
C GLY A 268 1.89 25.25 0.20
N GLY A 269 0.56 25.49 0.23
CA GLY A 269 -0.41 24.40 0.09
C GLY A 269 -0.34 23.81 -1.32
N MET A 270 -0.16 22.48 -1.43
CA MET A 270 -0.12 21.80 -2.72
C MET A 270 -1.40 22.07 -3.52
N SER A 271 -1.27 22.46 -4.78
CA SER A 271 -2.39 22.46 -5.73
C SER A 271 -3.00 21.05 -5.83
N GLU A 272 -4.25 20.95 -6.26
CA GLU A 272 -4.92 19.65 -6.45
C GLU A 272 -4.11 18.72 -7.39
N SER A 273 -3.57 19.26 -8.48
CA SER A 273 -2.72 18.49 -9.40
C SER A 273 -1.44 17.99 -8.74
N ASN A 274 -0.79 18.82 -7.90
CA ASN A 274 0.42 18.44 -7.17
C ASN A 274 0.10 17.41 -6.09
N ARG A 275 -1.00 17.57 -5.35
CA ARG A 275 -1.49 16.61 -4.36
C ARG A 275 -1.78 15.26 -4.99
N ASN A 276 -2.49 15.22 -6.12
CA ASN A 276 -2.79 13.97 -6.83
C ASN A 276 -1.53 13.30 -7.39
N THR A 277 -0.60 14.09 -7.94
CA THR A 277 0.70 13.57 -8.42
C THR A 277 1.52 12.99 -7.27
N TYR A 278 1.63 13.73 -6.16
CA TYR A 278 2.37 13.29 -4.99
C TYR A 278 1.76 12.03 -4.38
N CYS A 279 0.43 11.97 -4.27
CA CYS A 279 -0.29 10.79 -3.80
C CYS A 279 -0.02 9.56 -4.68
N TYR A 280 -0.06 9.71 -6.00
CA TYR A 280 0.29 8.64 -6.94
C TYR A 280 1.72 8.14 -6.73
N LEU A 281 2.70 9.04 -6.66
CA LEU A 281 4.11 8.68 -6.46
C LEU A 281 4.33 7.95 -5.14
N ARG A 282 3.75 8.48 -4.05
CA ARG A 282 3.85 7.89 -2.71
C ARG A 282 3.24 6.50 -2.67
N GLN A 283 2.03 6.33 -3.20
CA GLN A 283 1.38 5.02 -3.22
C GLN A 283 2.16 4.02 -4.07
N TYR A 284 2.66 4.43 -5.24
CA TYR A 284 3.43 3.51 -6.08
C TYR A 284 4.76 3.13 -5.44
N ALA A 285 5.47 4.09 -4.82
CA ALA A 285 6.70 3.81 -4.09
C ALA A 285 6.47 2.80 -2.96
N ARG A 286 5.38 2.95 -2.21
CA ARG A 286 4.97 2.02 -1.14
C ARG A 286 4.61 0.64 -1.67
N GLN A 287 3.87 0.57 -2.77
CA GLN A 287 3.57 -0.70 -3.45
C GLN A 287 4.86 -1.40 -3.92
N LEU A 288 5.81 -0.65 -4.48
CA LEU A 288 7.10 -1.18 -4.94
C LEU A 288 7.92 -1.74 -3.77
N ILE A 289 7.91 -1.10 -2.60
CA ILE A 289 8.52 -1.65 -1.38
C ILE A 289 7.89 -3.00 -1.04
N ALA A 290 6.56 -3.06 -1.01
CA ALA A 290 5.81 -4.27 -0.69
C ALA A 290 6.12 -5.40 -1.67
N PHE A 291 6.21 -5.10 -2.96
CA PHE A 291 6.47 -6.06 -4.03
C PHE A 291 7.91 -6.58 -4.03
N ASN A 292 8.89 -5.68 -3.86
CA ASN A 292 10.32 -6.01 -3.96
C ASN A 292 10.91 -6.61 -2.68
N THR A 293 10.18 -6.58 -1.58
CA THR A 293 10.66 -7.09 -0.28
C THR A 293 9.92 -8.38 0.06
N PRO A 294 10.53 -9.58 -0.09
CA PRO A 294 9.84 -10.85 0.10
C PRO A 294 9.14 -11.01 1.45
N SER A 295 9.77 -10.55 2.53
CA SER A 295 9.19 -10.60 3.88
C SER A 295 7.93 -9.73 4.02
N ILE A 296 7.80 -8.66 3.23
CA ILE A 296 6.63 -7.79 3.20
C ILE A 296 5.59 -8.37 2.23
N SER A 297 5.99 -8.84 1.05
CA SER A 297 5.08 -9.41 0.06
C SER A 297 4.37 -10.66 0.56
N SER A 298 5.04 -11.48 1.38
CA SER A 298 4.46 -12.68 2.01
C SER A 298 3.71 -12.40 3.32
N ALA A 299 3.77 -11.18 3.86
CA ALA A 299 3.09 -10.85 5.10
C ALA A 299 1.56 -10.77 4.91
N PRO A 300 0.79 -10.96 6.01
CA PRO A 300 -0.64 -10.67 6.02
C PRO A 300 -0.94 -9.27 5.50
N ALA A 301 -1.99 -9.12 4.69
CA ALA A 301 -2.41 -7.83 4.10
C ALA A 301 -2.53 -6.71 5.14
N LEU A 302 -3.05 -7.02 6.33
CA LEU A 302 -3.22 -6.07 7.43
C LEU A 302 -1.89 -5.60 8.07
N GLU A 303 -0.79 -6.32 7.86
CA GLU A 303 0.52 -5.99 8.43
C GLU A 303 1.46 -5.31 7.43
N GLN A 304 1.18 -5.42 6.12
CA GLN A 304 2.06 -4.90 5.08
C GLN A 304 2.35 -3.41 5.25
N GLY A 305 1.32 -2.59 5.52
CA GLY A 305 1.48 -1.14 5.71
C GLY A 305 2.49 -0.78 6.80
N ARG A 306 2.44 -1.46 7.95
CA ARG A 306 3.36 -1.25 9.07
C ARG A 306 4.79 -1.64 8.70
N LEU A 307 4.95 -2.75 7.98
CA LEU A 307 6.26 -3.21 7.51
C LEU A 307 6.85 -2.28 6.44
N ILE A 308 6.02 -1.72 5.57
CA ILE A 308 6.43 -0.69 4.59
C ILE A 308 6.90 0.56 5.31
N ASP A 309 6.18 1.05 6.31
CA ASP A 309 6.61 2.23 7.09
C ASP A 309 7.97 2.01 7.75
N ALA A 310 8.17 0.84 8.39
CA ALA A 310 9.45 0.47 8.98
C ALA A 310 10.57 0.40 7.92
N HIS A 311 10.28 -0.17 6.76
CA HIS A 311 11.21 -0.22 5.64
C HIS A 311 11.62 1.18 5.17
N ILE A 312 10.68 2.13 5.07
CA ILE A 312 11.00 3.50 4.64
C ILE A 312 11.96 4.16 5.62
N TRP A 313 11.75 4.01 6.93
CA TRP A 313 12.68 4.55 7.92
C TRP A 313 14.08 3.95 7.78
N GLN A 314 14.16 2.62 7.66
CA GLN A 314 15.43 1.90 7.63
C GLN A 314 16.18 2.06 6.29
N HIS A 315 15.48 1.99 5.17
CA HIS A 315 16.07 1.86 3.83
C HIS A 315 15.77 3.04 2.89
N GLY A 316 14.73 3.82 3.17
CA GLY A 316 14.24 4.87 2.28
C GLY A 316 13.24 4.35 1.23
N TYR A 317 12.85 5.23 0.30
CA TYR A 317 11.99 4.91 -0.83
C TYR A 317 12.78 4.37 -2.03
N PRO A 318 12.17 3.51 -2.87
CA PRO A 318 12.83 2.88 -4.01
C PRO A 318 12.81 3.79 -5.25
N TYR A 319 13.49 4.93 -5.21
CA TYR A 319 13.40 5.95 -6.27
C TYR A 319 13.80 5.47 -7.67
N ASP A 320 14.79 4.59 -7.78
CA ASP A 320 15.23 4.08 -9.09
C ASP A 320 14.16 3.19 -9.72
N THR A 321 13.58 2.29 -8.92
CA THR A 321 12.46 1.44 -9.33
C THR A 321 11.22 2.28 -9.65
N LEU A 322 10.93 3.29 -8.84
CA LEU A 322 9.83 4.23 -9.07
C LEU A 322 10.04 5.00 -10.38
N ARG A 323 11.24 5.52 -10.63
CA ARG A 323 11.60 6.21 -11.88
C ARG A 323 11.37 5.32 -13.09
N ALA A 324 11.88 4.09 -13.05
CA ALA A 324 11.70 3.13 -14.15
C ALA A 324 10.22 2.83 -14.41
N ALA A 325 9.45 2.60 -13.35
CA ALA A 325 8.05 2.25 -13.45
C ALA A 325 7.17 3.41 -13.98
N VAL A 326 7.41 4.63 -13.48
CA VAL A 326 6.68 5.83 -13.89
C VAL A 326 7.07 6.23 -15.32
N ALA A 327 8.37 6.22 -15.67
CA ALA A 327 8.82 6.55 -17.01
C ALA A 327 8.27 5.57 -18.06
N ALA A 328 8.29 4.26 -17.79
CA ALA A 328 7.71 3.27 -18.70
C ALA A 328 6.22 3.56 -18.96
N LYS A 329 5.44 3.85 -17.91
CA LYS A 329 4.01 4.19 -18.06
C LYS A 329 3.79 5.51 -18.78
N ALA A 330 4.54 6.56 -18.44
CA ALA A 330 4.43 7.87 -19.08
C ALA A 330 4.75 7.84 -20.59
N ASN A 331 5.59 6.90 -21.02
CA ASN A 331 5.95 6.70 -22.43
C ASN A 331 5.14 5.59 -23.12
N ALA A 332 4.04 5.12 -22.50
CA ALA A 332 3.20 4.02 -23.00
C ALA A 332 3.98 2.72 -23.33
N GLN A 333 5.06 2.47 -22.59
CA GLN A 333 5.86 1.27 -22.71
C GLN A 333 5.36 0.18 -21.75
N THR A 334 5.60 -1.08 -22.13
CA THR A 334 5.40 -2.21 -21.23
C THR A 334 6.32 -2.06 -20.01
N LEU A 335 5.79 -2.35 -18.83
CA LEU A 335 6.63 -2.39 -17.62
C LEU A 335 7.72 -3.46 -17.76
N HIS A 336 8.92 -3.14 -17.31
CA HIS A 336 10.00 -4.13 -17.23
C HIS A 336 9.64 -5.29 -16.31
N VAL A 337 10.21 -6.46 -16.60
CA VAL A 337 10.08 -7.64 -15.74
C VAL A 337 10.55 -7.29 -14.33
N GLY A 338 9.75 -7.63 -13.32
CA GLY A 338 10.02 -7.29 -11.93
C GLY A 338 9.39 -5.97 -11.45
N LEU A 339 8.60 -5.29 -12.27
CA LEU A 339 7.80 -4.13 -11.86
C LEU A 339 6.30 -4.47 -11.87
N PRO A 340 5.58 -4.29 -10.75
CA PRO A 340 4.14 -4.50 -10.69
C PRO A 340 3.40 -3.39 -11.43
N GLN A 341 2.22 -3.68 -11.97
CA GLN A 341 1.30 -2.61 -12.38
C GLN A 341 0.86 -1.80 -11.16
N PHE A 342 0.68 -0.49 -11.33
CA PHE A 342 0.21 0.36 -10.25
C PHE A 342 -1.16 -0.10 -9.75
N ASP A 343 -1.23 -0.35 -8.44
CA ASP A 343 -2.46 -0.65 -7.70
C ASP A 343 -2.48 0.27 -6.48
N ALA A 344 -3.34 1.29 -6.51
CA ALA A 344 -3.39 2.33 -5.50
C ALA A 344 -3.65 1.75 -4.10
N PHE A 345 -4.48 0.71 -3.98
CA PHE A 345 -4.79 0.12 -2.69
C PHE A 345 -3.54 -0.50 -2.04
N GLN A 346 -2.63 -1.10 -2.80
CA GLN A 346 -1.41 -1.69 -2.26
C GLN A 346 -0.43 -0.66 -1.68
N GLY A 347 -0.56 0.60 -2.09
CA GLY A 347 0.19 1.72 -1.54
C GLY A 347 -0.48 2.43 -0.38
N MET A 348 -1.77 2.18 -0.10
CA MET A 348 -2.57 2.89 0.90
C MET A 348 -2.31 2.41 2.33
N GLY A 349 -2.63 3.27 3.29
CA GLY A 349 -2.75 2.91 4.70
C GLY A 349 -4.12 2.34 5.05
N LEU A 350 -4.20 1.74 6.24
CA LEU A 350 -5.38 1.15 6.84
C LEU A 350 -6.07 2.14 7.79
N VAL A 351 -7.39 2.10 7.77
CA VAL A 351 -8.26 2.79 8.71
C VAL A 351 -8.72 1.79 9.75
N SER A 352 -8.32 2.01 11.00
CA SER A 352 -8.77 1.17 12.11
C SER A 352 -10.21 1.52 12.49
N SER A 353 -11.05 0.50 12.63
CA SER A 353 -12.39 0.68 13.18
C SER A 353 -12.34 1.00 14.68
N THR A 354 -13.39 1.63 15.20
CA THR A 354 -13.67 1.69 16.64
C THR A 354 -14.21 0.33 17.13
N ARG A 355 -14.38 0.20 18.45
CA ARG A 355 -14.97 -1.00 19.06
C ARG A 355 -16.43 -1.23 18.64
N GLU A 356 -17.10 -0.16 18.25
CA GLU A 356 -18.49 -0.16 17.79
C GLU A 356 -18.60 -0.46 16.28
N GLY A 357 -17.51 -0.84 15.62
CA GLY A 357 -17.54 -1.21 14.20
C GLY A 357 -17.80 -0.01 13.29
N GLY A 358 -17.17 1.13 13.54
CA GLY A 358 -17.26 2.30 12.67
C GLY A 358 -15.98 3.13 12.63
N PHE A 359 -15.95 4.22 11.87
CA PHE A 359 -14.86 5.20 11.89
C PHE A 359 -15.31 6.60 11.43
N ASN A 360 -14.57 7.63 11.84
CA ASN A 360 -14.85 9.03 11.49
C ASN A 360 -14.20 9.43 10.16
N ILE A 361 -15.01 9.59 9.12
CA ILE A 361 -14.56 9.97 7.77
C ILE A 361 -13.78 11.28 7.79
N ASN A 362 -14.23 12.28 8.54
CA ASN A 362 -13.60 13.60 8.54
C ASN A 362 -12.19 13.56 9.12
N ALA A 363 -11.92 12.66 10.07
CA ALA A 363 -10.59 12.47 10.64
C ALA A 363 -9.67 11.76 9.65
N VAL A 364 -10.18 10.75 8.95
CA VAL A 364 -9.41 9.94 8.00
C VAL A 364 -9.14 10.69 6.70
N ALA A 365 -10.16 11.38 6.15
CA ALA A 365 -10.08 12.10 4.88
C ALA A 365 -9.18 13.35 4.92
N ALA A 366 -8.67 13.71 6.10
CA ALA A 366 -7.62 14.71 6.23
C ALA A 366 -6.25 14.21 5.70
N SER A 367 -6.08 12.90 5.53
CA SER A 367 -4.85 12.28 5.03
C SER A 367 -5.10 11.47 3.76
N ASP A 368 -4.52 11.92 2.63
CA ASP A 368 -4.60 11.20 1.35
C ASP A 368 -3.94 9.82 1.38
N GLN A 369 -3.16 9.51 2.42
CA GLN A 369 -2.55 8.20 2.55
C GLN A 369 -3.58 7.12 2.95
N LEU A 370 -4.69 7.52 3.55
CA LEU A 370 -5.68 6.62 4.14
C LEU A 370 -6.93 6.43 3.31
N HIS A 371 -7.04 7.10 2.16
CA HIS A 371 -8.15 6.92 1.24
C HIS A 371 -7.69 6.90 -0.22
N TYR A 372 -8.49 6.29 -1.06
CA TYR A 372 -8.20 6.18 -2.48
C TYR A 372 -8.09 7.60 -3.10
N PRO A 373 -7.12 7.83 -4.00
CA PRO A 373 -6.92 9.14 -4.61
C PRO A 373 -8.15 9.61 -5.38
N VAL A 374 -8.40 10.93 -5.40
CA VAL A 374 -9.46 11.48 -6.24
C VAL A 374 -9.03 11.37 -7.70
N ARG A 375 -9.95 10.87 -8.54
CA ARG A 375 -9.76 10.67 -9.98
C ARG A 375 -10.84 11.40 -10.75
N SER A 376 -10.52 11.75 -11.99
CA SER A 376 -11.50 12.30 -12.93
C SER A 376 -12.61 11.29 -13.15
N ARG A 377 -13.86 11.75 -13.08
CA ARG A 377 -15.02 10.89 -13.33
C ARG A 377 -15.18 10.67 -14.84
N THR A 378 -15.59 9.48 -15.22
CA THR A 378 -16.01 9.20 -16.60
C THR A 378 -17.41 9.78 -16.83
N PRO A 379 -17.78 10.10 -18.08
CA PRO A 379 -19.14 10.56 -18.39
C PRO A 379 -20.23 9.58 -17.95
N GLU A 380 -19.97 8.27 -18.05
CA GLU A 380 -20.88 7.23 -17.56
C GLU A 380 -21.09 7.32 -16.04
N LEU A 381 -20.02 7.53 -15.28
CA LEU A 381 -20.10 7.67 -13.83
C LEU A 381 -20.88 8.91 -13.41
N ASP A 382 -20.76 10.02 -14.16
CA ASP A 382 -21.54 11.24 -13.92
C ASP A 382 -23.05 11.04 -14.16
N VAL A 383 -23.43 10.30 -15.21
CA VAL A 383 -24.83 9.95 -15.46
C VAL A 383 -25.40 9.13 -14.30
N LEU A 384 -24.70 8.06 -13.89
CA LEU A 384 -25.13 7.22 -12.79
C LEU A 384 -25.23 7.99 -11.47
N LEU A 385 -24.32 8.95 -11.25
CA LEU A 385 -24.34 9.76 -10.04
C LEU A 385 -25.55 10.70 -10.00
N ASN A 386 -25.90 11.30 -11.14
CA ASN A 386 -27.08 12.14 -11.24
C ASN A 386 -28.37 11.34 -10.99
N GLU A 387 -28.46 10.13 -11.55
CA GLU A 387 -29.56 9.21 -11.30
C GLU A 387 -29.65 8.83 -9.81
N TRP A 388 -28.52 8.49 -9.18
CA TRP A 388 -28.48 8.18 -7.74
C TRP A 388 -28.90 9.37 -6.86
N ARG A 389 -28.48 10.60 -7.21
CA ARG A 389 -28.86 11.83 -6.50
C ARG A 389 -30.36 12.13 -6.62
N ALA A 390 -30.99 11.77 -7.73
CA ALA A 390 -32.41 11.98 -7.96
C ALA A 390 -33.32 11.05 -7.12
N LEU A 391 -32.79 9.93 -6.62
CA LEU A 391 -33.54 8.99 -5.77
C LEU A 391 -33.82 9.59 -4.38
N ASP A 392 -34.98 9.29 -3.81
CA ASP A 392 -35.26 9.62 -2.40
C ASP A 392 -34.33 8.82 -1.46
N LYS A 393 -34.07 9.34 -0.26
CA LYS A 393 -33.23 8.65 0.74
C LYS A 393 -33.82 7.33 1.23
N ARG A 394 -35.15 7.17 1.14
CA ARG A 394 -35.89 5.96 1.52
C ARG A 394 -36.11 5.00 0.35
N ASP A 395 -35.66 5.36 -0.85
CA ASP A 395 -35.80 4.51 -2.03
C ASP A 395 -34.98 3.21 -1.84
N PRO A 396 -35.61 2.02 -1.88
CA PRO A 396 -34.93 0.76 -1.67
C PRO A 396 -33.91 0.44 -2.77
N THR A 397 -34.01 1.05 -3.95
CA THR A 397 -33.07 0.86 -5.07
C THR A 397 -31.80 1.69 -4.94
N ARG A 398 -31.78 2.68 -4.02
CA ARG A 398 -30.64 3.58 -3.80
C ARG A 398 -29.36 2.83 -3.45
N GLY A 399 -29.46 1.74 -2.69
CA GLY A 399 -28.33 0.87 -2.33
C GLY A 399 -27.71 0.21 -3.56
N ALA A 400 -28.53 -0.50 -4.34
CA ALA A 400 -28.08 -1.16 -5.58
C ALA A 400 -27.49 -0.16 -6.60
N LYS A 401 -28.07 1.04 -6.69
CA LYS A 401 -27.52 2.11 -7.52
C LYS A 401 -26.16 2.60 -7.02
N ASN A 402 -25.98 2.65 -5.70
CA ASN A 402 -24.69 2.99 -5.08
C ASN A 402 -23.62 1.95 -5.43
N GLU A 403 -23.92 0.65 -5.32
CA GLU A 403 -23.02 -0.43 -5.75
C GLU A 403 -22.64 -0.30 -7.23
N GLN A 404 -23.58 0.09 -8.10
CA GLN A 404 -23.30 0.31 -9.52
C GLN A 404 -22.29 1.44 -9.74
N LEU A 405 -22.32 2.51 -8.94
CA LEU A 405 -21.32 3.59 -9.00
C LEU A 405 -19.90 3.05 -8.75
N TYR A 406 -19.72 2.27 -7.69
CA TYR A 406 -18.41 1.68 -7.38
C TYR A 406 -17.97 0.68 -8.43
N ARG A 407 -18.90 -0.11 -8.99
CA ARG A 407 -18.57 -1.06 -10.06
C ARG A 407 -17.99 -0.34 -11.28
N VAL A 408 -18.65 0.72 -11.76
CA VAL A 408 -18.19 1.49 -12.93
C VAL A 408 -16.90 2.25 -12.61
N PHE A 409 -16.82 2.87 -11.42
CA PHE A 409 -15.60 3.55 -10.98
C PHE A 409 -14.40 2.61 -10.95
N LEU A 410 -14.49 1.47 -10.26
CA LEU A 410 -13.41 0.50 -10.15
C LEU A 410 -13.02 -0.10 -11.52
N ALA A 411 -13.99 -0.40 -12.38
CA ALA A 411 -13.71 -0.87 -13.74
C ALA A 411 -12.97 0.19 -14.57
N SER A 412 -13.34 1.46 -14.45
CA SER A 412 -12.66 2.56 -15.13
C SER A 412 -11.22 2.78 -14.64
N GLU A 413 -10.93 2.37 -13.41
CA GLU A 413 -9.59 2.40 -12.80
C GLU A 413 -8.77 1.13 -13.08
N GLY A 414 -9.29 0.19 -13.89
CA GLY A 414 -8.59 -1.04 -14.29
C GLY A 414 -8.74 -2.23 -13.33
N TYR A 415 -9.66 -2.16 -12.35
CA TYR A 415 -9.99 -3.29 -11.51
C TYR A 415 -11.01 -4.21 -12.18
N ARG A 416 -10.80 -5.52 -12.06
CA ARG A 416 -11.71 -6.54 -12.61
C ARG A 416 -12.75 -6.93 -11.55
N ILE A 417 -14.00 -6.63 -11.82
CA ILE A 417 -15.11 -7.05 -10.96
C ILE A 417 -15.29 -8.56 -11.08
N ILE A 418 -15.25 -9.28 -9.96
CA ILE A 418 -15.45 -10.73 -9.92
C ILE A 418 -16.96 -10.99 -9.79
N PRO A 419 -17.57 -11.73 -10.74
CA PRO A 419 -19.00 -11.98 -10.71
C PRO A 419 -19.39 -12.90 -9.54
N GLY A 420 -20.60 -12.69 -9.04
CA GLY A 420 -21.09 -13.33 -7.81
C GLY A 420 -20.86 -12.48 -6.58
N GLY A 421 -21.59 -12.75 -5.49
CA GLY A 421 -21.54 -11.95 -4.26
C GLY A 421 -22.92 -11.52 -3.77
N ASN A 422 -23.82 -11.16 -4.68
CA ASN A 422 -25.21 -10.77 -4.38
C ASN A 422 -26.20 -11.94 -4.58
N TYR A 423 -27.22 -12.07 -3.72
CA TYR A 423 -28.34 -13.02 -3.89
C TYR A 423 -29.72 -12.34 -3.85
N ARG A 424 -30.67 -12.99 -4.53
CA ARG A 424 -32.10 -12.63 -4.57
C ARG A 424 -32.69 -12.58 -3.16
N GLY A 425 -33.54 -11.59 -2.88
CA GLY A 425 -34.32 -11.52 -1.63
C GLY A 425 -33.78 -10.57 -0.57
N GLY A 426 -32.66 -9.89 -0.81
CA GLY A 426 -32.33 -8.63 -0.12
C GLY A 426 -31.46 -8.69 1.14
N GLN A 427 -30.96 -9.85 1.61
CA GLN A 427 -29.93 -9.88 2.67
C GLN A 427 -28.94 -11.06 2.55
N SER A 428 -27.70 -10.79 2.99
CA SER A 428 -26.56 -11.72 3.25
C SER A 428 -25.62 -12.08 2.08
N GLY A 429 -25.25 -11.10 1.25
CA GLY A 429 -24.18 -11.21 0.25
C GLY A 429 -22.97 -10.33 0.55
N PHE A 430 -21.95 -10.41 -0.31
CA PHE A 430 -20.88 -9.41 -0.42
C PHE A 430 -21.28 -8.37 -1.48
N ASP A 431 -21.23 -7.07 -1.17
CA ASP A 431 -21.62 -6.02 -2.13
C ASP A 431 -20.79 -6.10 -3.42
N LEU A 432 -19.46 -6.05 -3.28
CA LEU A 432 -18.53 -6.17 -4.42
C LEU A 432 -17.27 -6.96 -4.02
N VAL A 433 -16.85 -7.85 -4.92
CA VAL A 433 -15.52 -8.48 -4.89
C VAL A 433 -14.82 -8.15 -6.19
N PHE A 434 -13.57 -7.72 -6.11
CA PHE A 434 -12.81 -7.34 -7.30
C PHE A 434 -11.33 -7.71 -7.17
N GLU A 435 -10.68 -7.80 -8.31
CA GLU A 435 -9.26 -8.12 -8.47
C GLU A 435 -8.52 -6.91 -9.03
N GLY A 436 -7.40 -6.55 -8.41
CA GLY A 436 -6.56 -5.44 -8.87
C GLY A 436 -5.59 -5.83 -9.98
N PRO A 437 -4.88 -4.85 -10.56
CA PRO A 437 -3.88 -5.07 -11.62
C PRO A 437 -2.69 -5.98 -11.25
N THR A 438 -2.60 -6.38 -9.99
CA THR A 438 -1.57 -7.27 -9.42
C THR A 438 -2.15 -8.58 -8.90
N ASP A 439 -3.37 -8.93 -9.32
CA ASP A 439 -4.13 -10.11 -8.90
C ASP A 439 -4.53 -10.12 -7.41
N ALA A 440 -4.35 -9.00 -6.69
CA ALA A 440 -4.82 -8.85 -5.32
C ALA A 440 -6.35 -8.84 -5.27
N VAL A 441 -6.92 -9.54 -4.29
CA VAL A 441 -8.37 -9.67 -4.11
C VAL A 441 -8.85 -8.71 -3.02
N TYR A 442 -9.87 -7.94 -3.36
CA TYR A 442 -10.50 -6.95 -2.51
C TYR A 442 -11.96 -7.31 -2.27
N LEU A 443 -12.37 -7.25 -1.01
CA LEU A 443 -13.77 -7.31 -0.60
C LEU A 443 -14.23 -5.91 -0.23
N LEU A 444 -15.27 -5.41 -0.88
CA LEU A 444 -15.82 -4.07 -0.67
C LEU A 444 -17.24 -4.12 -0.12
N GLU A 445 -17.46 -3.33 0.93
CA GLU A 445 -18.77 -2.99 1.45
C GLU A 445 -19.05 -1.50 1.19
N VAL A 446 -20.22 -1.20 0.65
CA VAL A 446 -20.61 0.13 0.18
C VAL A 446 -21.62 0.77 1.13
N LYS A 447 -21.29 1.96 1.63
CA LYS A 447 -22.15 2.80 2.46
C LYS A 447 -22.47 4.11 1.76
N HIS A 448 -23.62 4.68 2.11
CA HIS A 448 -23.90 6.09 1.86
C HIS A 448 -23.87 6.83 3.19
N VAL A 449 -23.33 8.04 3.20
CA VAL A 449 -23.13 8.81 4.42
C VAL A 449 -23.93 10.09 4.36
N SER A 450 -24.41 10.53 5.51
CA SER A 450 -25.09 11.83 5.65
C SER A 450 -24.09 12.94 5.99
N THR A 451 -24.51 14.20 5.80
CA THR A 451 -23.74 15.38 6.21
C THR A 451 -24.54 16.17 7.23
N SER A 452 -23.88 16.66 8.28
CA SER A 452 -24.47 17.55 9.27
C SER A 452 -24.77 18.93 8.67
N ARG A 453 -25.52 19.76 9.41
CA ARG A 453 -25.71 21.18 9.05
C ARG A 453 -24.41 21.97 8.99
N SER A 454 -23.35 21.53 9.69
CA SER A 454 -22.02 22.13 9.67
C SER A 454 -21.11 21.63 8.55
N GLY A 455 -21.65 20.86 7.59
CA GLY A 455 -20.88 20.34 6.47
C GLY A 455 -19.97 19.15 6.79
N ARG A 456 -20.07 18.57 8.00
CA ARG A 456 -19.26 17.41 8.39
C ARG A 456 -19.97 16.11 8.02
N PHE A 457 -19.23 15.14 7.48
CA PHE A 457 -19.77 13.82 7.20
C PHE A 457 -20.07 13.05 8.49
N SER A 458 -21.15 12.27 8.50
CA SER A 458 -21.40 11.25 9.52
C SER A 458 -20.33 10.15 9.46
N ASN A 459 -20.19 9.41 10.57
CA ASN A 459 -19.31 8.25 10.64
C ASN A 459 -19.79 7.15 9.67
N VAL A 460 -18.86 6.36 9.13
CA VAL A 460 -19.20 5.06 8.58
C VAL A 460 -19.44 4.13 9.76
N ASN A 461 -20.55 3.41 9.75
CA ASN A 461 -20.82 2.32 10.70
C ASN A 461 -21.16 1.05 9.92
N MET A 462 -20.52 -0.05 10.30
CA MET A 462 -20.79 -1.38 9.79
C MET A 462 -22.03 -1.91 10.50
N ALA A 463 -22.90 -2.60 9.78
CA ALA A 463 -24.05 -3.23 10.42
C ALA A 463 -23.58 -4.46 11.20
N ARG A 464 -24.25 -4.76 12.31
CA ARG A 464 -24.04 -6.00 13.05
C ARG A 464 -24.91 -7.11 12.46
N VAL A 465 -24.29 -8.20 12.07
CA VAL A 465 -24.89 -9.41 11.51
C VAL A 465 -24.36 -10.61 12.31
N ASN A 466 -25.06 -10.93 13.40
CA ASN A 466 -24.94 -12.16 14.20
C ASN A 466 -23.52 -12.72 14.48
N PRO A 467 -22.92 -12.54 15.66
CA PRO A 467 -22.85 -11.35 16.50
C PRO A 467 -21.85 -10.30 15.97
N ASP A 468 -21.32 -10.54 14.77
CA ASP A 468 -20.19 -9.85 14.17
C ASP A 468 -20.62 -8.64 13.35
N PHE A 469 -19.77 -7.63 13.24
CA PHE A 469 -19.93 -6.53 12.29
C PHE A 469 -19.54 -6.96 10.89
N GLN A 470 -20.17 -6.35 9.88
CA GLN A 470 -19.71 -6.47 8.50
C GLN A 470 -18.22 -6.15 8.40
N MET A 471 -17.54 -6.83 7.49
CA MET A 471 -16.08 -6.84 7.29
C MET A 471 -15.25 -7.56 8.38
N GLU A 472 -15.83 -8.02 9.49
CA GLU A 472 -15.12 -8.93 10.40
C GLU A 472 -14.95 -10.31 9.77
N ASP A 473 -13.88 -11.05 10.13
CA ASP A 473 -13.66 -12.41 9.61
C ASP A 473 -14.81 -13.35 9.95
N GLY A 474 -15.45 -13.18 11.11
CA GLY A 474 -16.62 -13.95 11.52
C GLY A 474 -17.81 -13.72 10.58
N TRP A 475 -18.10 -12.46 10.22
CA TRP A 475 -19.12 -12.14 9.22
C TRP A 475 -18.78 -12.70 7.84
N ILE A 476 -17.54 -12.56 7.38
CA ILE A 476 -17.13 -13.10 6.07
C ILE A 476 -17.31 -14.63 6.06
N ASN A 477 -16.88 -15.32 7.12
CA ASN A 477 -17.05 -16.77 7.26
C ASN A 477 -18.52 -17.19 7.30
N PHE A 478 -19.39 -16.40 7.92
CA PHE A 478 -20.84 -16.63 7.89
C PHE A 478 -21.38 -16.50 6.46
N THR A 479 -21.04 -15.42 5.75
CA THR A 479 -21.46 -15.20 4.35
C THR A 479 -20.95 -16.30 3.43
N LEU A 480 -19.72 -16.80 3.62
CA LEU A 480 -19.17 -17.91 2.83
C LEU A 480 -19.87 -19.26 3.05
N ARG A 481 -20.74 -19.40 4.07
CA ARG A 481 -21.56 -20.61 4.26
C ARG A 481 -22.90 -20.55 3.52
N THR A 482 -23.28 -19.39 2.99
CA THR A 482 -24.50 -19.22 2.19
C THR A 482 -24.24 -19.60 0.73
N GLU A 483 -25.20 -19.32 -0.15
CA GLU A 483 -24.99 -19.46 -1.59
C GLU A 483 -23.76 -18.66 -2.07
N ALA A 484 -23.40 -17.56 -1.38
CA ALA A 484 -22.25 -16.70 -1.70
C ALA A 484 -20.94 -17.45 -1.78
N GLY A 485 -20.70 -18.40 -0.87
CA GLY A 485 -19.50 -19.22 -0.87
C GLY A 485 -19.35 -20.11 -2.10
N ARG A 486 -20.44 -20.40 -2.83
CA ARG A 486 -20.41 -21.26 -4.03
C ARG A 486 -20.06 -20.49 -5.31
N SER A 487 -20.15 -19.15 -5.28
CA SER A 487 -19.83 -18.27 -6.40
C SER A 487 -18.32 -18.15 -6.66
N GLU A 488 -17.92 -17.59 -7.82
CA GLU A 488 -16.52 -17.25 -8.10
C GLU A 488 -15.97 -16.26 -7.06
N ALA A 489 -16.71 -15.19 -6.79
CA ALA A 489 -16.38 -14.21 -5.74
C ALA A 489 -16.15 -14.87 -4.38
N GLY A 490 -17.05 -15.76 -3.95
CA GLY A 490 -16.92 -16.48 -2.67
C GLY A 490 -15.65 -17.34 -2.60
N ARG A 491 -15.31 -18.05 -3.68
CA ARG A 491 -14.08 -18.86 -3.74
C ARG A 491 -12.83 -17.99 -3.70
N ARG A 492 -12.81 -16.86 -4.42
CA ARG A 492 -11.70 -15.90 -4.41
C ARG A 492 -11.50 -15.28 -3.03
N VAL A 493 -12.58 -14.85 -2.37
CA VAL A 493 -12.53 -14.35 -0.98
C VAL A 493 -12.01 -15.44 -0.04
N GLN A 494 -12.55 -16.66 -0.12
CA GLN A 494 -12.11 -17.77 0.73
C GLN A 494 -10.61 -18.08 0.57
N GLN A 495 -10.11 -18.10 -0.66
CA GLN A 495 -8.68 -18.33 -0.91
C GLN A 495 -7.83 -17.18 -0.35
N ALA A 496 -8.19 -15.94 -0.66
CA ALA A 496 -7.47 -14.77 -0.17
C ALA A 496 -7.46 -14.68 1.37
N MET A 497 -8.55 -15.08 2.05
CA MET A 497 -8.57 -15.18 3.51
C MET A 497 -7.61 -16.25 4.04
N ARG A 498 -7.61 -17.46 3.43
CA ARG A 498 -6.70 -18.54 3.85
C ARG A 498 -5.24 -18.14 3.74
N ASP A 499 -4.91 -17.39 2.70
CA ASP A 499 -3.55 -16.92 2.45
C ASP A 499 -3.20 -15.66 3.27
N ASN A 500 -4.15 -15.11 4.06
CA ASN A 500 -4.06 -13.81 4.73
C ASN A 500 -3.78 -12.64 3.77
N ARG A 501 -4.24 -12.75 2.53
CA ARG A 501 -4.06 -11.78 1.43
C ARG A 501 -5.33 -11.00 1.09
N LEU A 502 -6.43 -11.19 1.82
CA LEU A 502 -7.68 -10.46 1.57
C LEU A 502 -7.57 -9.01 2.07
N PHE A 503 -7.73 -8.06 1.14
CA PHE A 503 -7.89 -6.65 1.48
C PHE A 503 -9.37 -6.33 1.68
N LYS A 504 -9.68 -5.59 2.74
CA LYS A 504 -11.04 -5.19 3.11
C LYS A 504 -11.20 -3.71 2.83
N VAL A 505 -12.23 -3.37 2.07
CA VAL A 505 -12.46 -2.02 1.57
C VAL A 505 -13.84 -1.53 2.02
N ILE A 506 -13.92 -0.29 2.46
CA ILE A 506 -15.19 0.42 2.65
C ILE A 506 -15.31 1.51 1.61
N GLY A 507 -16.41 1.50 0.88
CA GLY A 507 -16.86 2.60 0.03
C GLY A 507 -17.81 3.49 0.81
N ALA A 508 -17.60 4.81 0.79
CA ALA A 508 -18.52 5.79 1.37
C ALA A 508 -18.89 6.84 0.33
N THR A 509 -20.16 6.86 -0.05
CA THR A 509 -20.71 7.86 -0.98
C THR A 509 -21.27 9.04 -0.20
N THR A 510 -20.69 10.21 -0.41
CA THR A 510 -21.13 11.45 0.23
C THR A 510 -22.40 12.02 -0.41
N PRO A 511 -23.15 12.92 0.25
CA PRO A 511 -24.35 13.52 -0.35
C PRO A 511 -24.06 14.30 -1.63
N GLU A 512 -22.90 14.94 -1.71
CA GLU A 512 -22.38 15.57 -2.92
C GLU A 512 -21.78 14.56 -3.91
N GLY A 513 -22.01 13.27 -3.74
CA GLY A 513 -21.69 12.25 -4.75
C GLY A 513 -20.20 11.92 -4.89
N ARG A 514 -19.37 12.30 -3.92
CA ARG A 514 -17.98 11.87 -3.89
C ARG A 514 -17.92 10.41 -3.45
N LEU A 515 -17.18 9.60 -4.20
CA LEU A 515 -16.85 8.23 -3.82
C LEU A 515 -15.56 8.24 -3.01
N LEU A 516 -15.62 7.76 -1.79
CA LEU A 516 -14.45 7.60 -0.91
C LEU A 516 -14.23 6.10 -0.70
N LEU A 517 -12.99 5.63 -0.80
CA LEU A 517 -12.62 4.24 -0.59
C LEU A 517 -11.51 4.15 0.44
N PHE A 518 -11.69 3.27 1.42
CA PHE A 518 -10.78 3.10 2.55
C PHE A 518 -10.41 1.64 2.70
N LEU A 519 -9.12 1.33 2.89
CA LEU A 519 -8.76 0.01 3.42
C LEU A 519 -9.04 0.00 4.92
N VAL A 520 -9.63 -1.08 5.44
CA VAL A 520 -10.06 -1.14 6.84
C VAL A 520 -9.44 -2.29 7.63
N ASP A 521 -9.09 -1.99 8.87
CA ASP A 521 -8.71 -2.97 9.89
C ASP A 521 -9.82 -3.09 10.93
N MET A 522 -10.43 -4.28 10.99
CA MET A 522 -11.55 -4.61 11.86
C MET A 522 -11.13 -5.27 13.18
N ARG A 523 -9.85 -5.60 13.37
CA ARG A 523 -9.36 -6.24 14.60
C ARG A 523 -9.72 -5.48 15.89
N PRO A 524 -9.70 -4.13 15.93
CA PRO A 524 -10.02 -3.39 17.15
C PRO A 524 -11.44 -3.59 17.70
N VAL A 525 -12.38 -4.10 16.90
CA VAL A 525 -13.74 -4.45 17.38
C VAL A 525 -13.70 -5.44 18.54
N ARG A 526 -12.67 -6.31 18.60
CA ARG A 526 -12.56 -7.41 19.56
C ARG A 526 -11.61 -7.15 20.73
N LEU A 527 -11.02 -5.95 20.80
CA LEU A 527 -10.06 -5.56 21.84
C LEU A 527 -10.73 -4.90 23.05
#